data_AF-G3IS16-F1
#
_entry.id   AF-G3IS16-F1
#
_cell.length_a   1.000
_cell.length_b   1.000
_cell.length_c   1.000
_cell.angle_alpha   90.00
_cell.angle_beta   90.00
_cell.angle_gamma   90.00
#
_symmetry.space_group_name_H-M   'P 1'
#
loop_
_entity.id
_entity.type
_entity.pdbx_description
1 polymer ?
#
loop_
_entity_poly.entity_id
_entity_poly.type
_entity_poly.pdbx_seq_one_letter_code
_entity_poly.pdbx_strand_id
1 'polypeptide(L)'
;MKEREVMFTDIVSVLEFESYDKINRHLTLGWILLGVFSIQYSEHGYTSRYSIGWSRKNGDIKYPEKTQGELLLAEYENEDCPF
;
A
#
# COMPACT_ATOMS: atom_id res chain seq x y z
N MET A 1 25.27 12.29 -1.57
CA MET A 1 24.03 11.84 -0.90
C MET A 1 24.42 10.68 0.00
N LYS A 2 24.19 10.74 1.32
CA LYS A 2 24.37 9.55 2.18
C LYS A 2 23.23 8.58 1.86
N GLU A 3 23.55 7.36 1.44
CA GLU A 3 22.57 6.28 1.36
C GLU A 3 22.00 6.06 2.76
N ARG A 4 20.68 6.22 2.91
CA ARG A 4 20.01 5.91 4.18
C ARG A 4 19.77 4.42 4.21
N GLU A 5 20.59 3.71 4.98
CA GLU A 5 20.35 2.30 5.27
C GLU A 5 19.02 2.15 6.01
N VAL A 6 18.12 1.38 5.41
CA VAL A 6 16.81 1.03 5.96
C VAL A 6 16.98 -0.30 6.68
N MET A 7 16.89 -0.27 8.00
CA MET A 7 16.84 -1.50 8.79
C MET A 7 15.39 -1.96 8.91
N PHE A 8 15.12 -3.26 8.79
CA PHE A 8 13.77 -3.80 9.00
C PHE A 8 13.23 -3.51 10.40
N THR A 9 14.11 -3.39 11.40
CA THR A 9 13.78 -2.99 12.77
C THR A 9 13.25 -1.57 12.89
N ASP A 10 13.46 -0.72 11.88
CA ASP A 10 12.92 0.63 11.83
C ASP A 10 11.52 0.69 11.18
N ILE A 11 11.02 -0.40 10.61
CA ILE A 11 9.69 -0.44 9.98
C ILE A 11 8.62 -0.54 11.06
N VAL A 12 7.72 0.45 11.09
CA VAL A 12 6.65 0.57 12.11
C VAL A 12 5.26 0.28 11.57
N SER A 13 5.11 0.24 10.25
CA SER A 13 3.85 -0.10 9.60
C SER A 13 4.14 -0.82 8.30
N VAL A 14 3.31 -1.82 7.97
CA VAL A 14 3.39 -2.60 6.74
C VAL A 14 2.01 -2.60 6.10
N LEU A 15 1.97 -2.37 4.79
CA LEU A 15 0.77 -2.44 3.97
C LEU A 15 1.00 -3.42 2.82
N GLU A 16 -0.06 -4.10 2.42
CA GLU A 16 -0.06 -5.01 1.29
C GLU A 16 -1.03 -4.55 0.20
N PHE A 17 -0.63 -4.68 -1.06
CA PHE A 17 -1.42 -4.26 -2.21
C PHE A 17 -1.35 -5.29 -3.33
N GLU A 18 -2.44 -5.42 -4.09
CA GLU A 18 -2.50 -6.23 -5.31
C GLU A 18 -2.48 -5.38 -6.59
N SER A 19 -2.41 -4.05 -6.45
CA SER A 19 -2.45 -3.10 -7.57
C SER A 19 -1.22 -2.21 -7.55
N TYR A 20 -0.49 -2.19 -8.67
CA TYR A 20 0.69 -1.34 -8.85
C TYR A 20 0.36 0.17 -8.79
N ASP A 21 -0.83 0.60 -9.20
CA ASP A 21 -1.21 2.01 -9.12
C ASP A 21 -1.35 2.48 -7.67
N LYS A 22 -1.89 1.61 -6.80
CA LYS A 22 -2.01 1.91 -5.38
C LYS A 22 -0.63 1.99 -4.71
N ILE A 23 0.33 1.14 -5.09
CA ILE A 23 1.67 1.19 -4.47
C ILE A 23 2.42 2.47 -4.82
N ASN A 24 2.35 2.91 -6.08
CA ASN A 24 3.13 4.05 -6.56
C ASN A 24 2.80 5.35 -5.82
N ARG A 25 1.52 5.54 -5.47
CA ARG A 25 1.05 6.66 -4.63
C ARG A 25 1.69 6.65 -3.24
N HIS A 26 1.87 5.48 -2.64
CA HIS A 26 2.52 5.34 -1.34
C HIS A 26 4.05 5.50 -1.45
N LEU A 27 4.68 4.90 -2.45
CA LEU A 27 6.13 5.04 -2.67
C LEU A 27 6.55 6.51 -2.85
N THR A 28 5.71 7.31 -3.52
CA THR A 28 5.93 8.76 -3.69
C THR A 28 5.95 9.53 -2.36
N LEU A 29 5.27 9.02 -1.33
CA LEU A 29 5.22 9.62 0.01
C LEU A 29 6.38 9.17 0.92
N GLY A 30 7.26 8.31 0.43
CA GLY A 30 8.40 7.79 1.19
C GLY A 30 8.17 6.41 1.82
N TRP A 31 7.11 5.70 1.44
CA TRP A 31 7.01 4.27 1.74
C TRP A 31 8.09 3.48 1.00
N ILE A 32 8.52 2.37 1.59
CA ILE A 32 9.67 1.60 1.13
C ILE A 32 9.17 0.22 0.67
N LEU A 33 9.54 -0.21 -0.53
CA LEU A 33 9.22 -1.55 -1.01
C LEU A 33 10.00 -2.59 -0.20
N LEU A 34 9.29 -3.48 0.51
CA LEU A 34 9.89 -4.55 1.31
C LEU A 34 9.99 -5.85 0.54
N GLY A 35 9.01 -6.12 -0.32
CA GLY A 35 8.96 -7.35 -1.09
C GLY A 35 7.89 -7.35 -2.17
N VAL A 36 8.10 -8.20 -3.16
CA VAL A 36 7.15 -8.52 -4.23
C VAL A 36 7.00 -10.03 -4.26
N PHE A 37 5.78 -10.52 -4.22
CA PHE A 37 5.48 -11.94 -4.28
C PHE A 37 4.29 -12.21 -5.19
N SER A 38 4.20 -13.43 -5.70
CA SER A 38 3.10 -13.87 -6.54
C SER A 38 2.21 -14.81 -5.74
N ILE A 39 0.90 -14.56 -5.74
CA ILE A 39 -0.11 -15.44 -5.15
C ILE A 39 -0.80 -16.17 -6.29
N GLN A 40 -0.76 -17.50 -6.25
CA GLN A 40 -1.53 -18.35 -7.15
C GLN A 40 -2.89 -18.66 -6.51
N TYR A 41 -3.98 -18.28 -7.17
CA TYR A 41 -5.35 -18.55 -6.71
C TYR A 41 -6.08 -19.60 -7.57
N SER A 42 -5.51 -19.98 -8.72
CA SER A 42 -5.99 -21.09 -9.54
C SER A 42 -4.87 -21.67 -10.41
N GLU A 43 -5.13 -22.78 -11.09
CA GLU A 43 -4.15 -23.48 -11.93
C GLU A 43 -3.47 -22.55 -12.98
N HIS A 44 -4.19 -21.54 -13.45
CA HIS A 44 -3.70 -20.54 -14.41
C HIS A 44 -3.82 -19.10 -13.91
N GLY A 45 -4.23 -18.89 -12.65
CA GLY A 45 -4.49 -17.57 -12.09
C GLY A 45 -3.43 -17.18 -11.07
N TYR A 46 -2.70 -16.11 -11.39
CA TYR A 46 -1.68 -15.51 -10.54
C TYR A 46 -1.98 -14.02 -10.37
N THR A 47 -1.66 -13.48 -9.19
CA THR A 47 -1.68 -12.04 -8.95
C THR A 47 -0.40 -11.63 -8.23
N SER A 48 0.15 -10.47 -8.58
CA SER A 48 1.26 -9.89 -7.84
C SER A 48 0.75 -9.21 -6.58
N ARG A 49 1.40 -9.50 -5.46
CA ARG A 49 1.20 -8.78 -4.20
C ARG A 49 2.50 -8.09 -3.80
N TYR A 50 2.35 -6.86 -3.34
CA TYR A 50 3.44 -5.97 -2.97
C TYR A 50 3.33 -5.66 -1.48
N SER A 51 4.45 -5.78 -0.77
CA SER A 51 4.56 -5.36 0.63
C SER A 51 5.39 -4.09 0.70
N ILE A 52 4.83 -3.04 1.31
CA ILE A 52 5.53 -1.78 1.55
C ILE A 52 5.55 -1.45 3.04
N GLY A 53 6.60 -0.77 3.48
CA GLY A 53 6.83 -0.42 4.87
C GLY A 53 7.03 1.07 5.08
N TRP A 54 6.58 1.58 6.23
CA TRP A 54 6.93 2.90 6.70
C TRP A 54 8.04 2.82 7.74
N SER A 55 9.15 3.52 7.50
CA SER A 55 10.23 3.61 8.48
C SER A 55 9.94 4.72 9.49
N ARG A 56 10.19 4.45 10.78
CA ARG A 56 10.14 5.47 11.85
C ARG A 56 11.05 6.68 11.58
N LYS A 57 12.08 6.49 10.76
CA LYS A 57 13.00 7.56 10.33
C LYS A 57 12.33 8.62 9.45
N ASN A 58 11.15 8.32 8.89
CA ASN A 58 10.38 9.23 8.05
C ASN A 58 9.42 10.11 8.87
N GLY A 59 9.36 9.94 10.20
CA GLY A 59 8.42 10.63 11.07
C GLY A 59 7.02 10.02 10.99
N ASP A 60 6.00 10.86 11.07
CA ASP A 60 4.61 10.43 11.06
C ASP A 60 4.21 9.78 9.74
N ILE A 61 3.39 8.73 9.84
CA ILE A 61 2.91 7.97 8.68
C ILE A 61 2.08 8.89 7.78
N LYS A 62 2.37 8.85 6.48
CA LYS A 62 1.60 9.58 5.47
C LYS A 62 0.87 8.62 4.56
N TYR A 63 -0.39 8.93 4.26
CA TYR A 63 -1.21 8.18 3.31
C TYR A 63 -1.53 9.07 2.11
N PRO A 64 -1.70 8.49 0.92
CA PRO A 64 -2.12 9.25 -0.24
C PRO A 64 -3.55 9.76 -0.07
N GLU A 65 -3.79 10.97 -0.56
CA GLU A 65 -5.13 11.55 -0.64
C GLU A 65 -6.03 10.64 -1.48
N LYS A 66 -7.21 10.29 -0.97
CA LYS A 66 -8.18 9.46 -1.68
C LYS A 66 -8.57 10.12 -3.01
N THR A 67 -8.65 9.33 -4.07
CA THR A 67 -9.20 9.79 -5.35
C THR A 67 -10.71 10.02 -5.23
N GLN A 68 -11.28 10.82 -6.14
CA GLN A 68 -12.73 11.03 -6.18
C GLN A 68 -13.51 9.72 -6.29
N GLY A 69 -13.00 8.75 -7.06
CA GLY A 69 -13.63 7.42 -7.15
C GLY A 69 -13.59 6.65 -5.83
N GLU A 70 -12.49 6.73 -5.09
CA GLU A 70 -12.36 6.11 -3.75
C GLU A 70 -13.26 6.79 -2.71
N LEU A 71 -13.51 8.10 -2.85
CA LEU A 71 -14.45 8.83 -2.00
C LEU A 71 -15.89 8.42 -2.31
N LEU A 72 -16.28 8.37 -3.59
CA LEU A 72 -17.61 7.95 -4.01
C LEU A 72 -17.91 6.51 -3.56
N LEU A 73 -16.98 5.57 -3.77
CA LEU A 73 -17.13 4.19 -3.30
C LEU A 73 -17.34 4.11 -1.79
N ALA A 74 -16.59 4.90 -1.01
CA ALA A 74 -16.76 4.95 0.44
C ALA A 74 -18.13 5.53 0.83
N GLU A 75 -18.68 6.48 0.09
CA GLU A 75 -20.04 6.99 0.31
C GLU A 75 -21.08 5.88 0.07
N TYR A 76 -20.96 5.13 -1.03
CA TYR A 76 -21.83 3.98 -1.33
C TYR A 76 -21.75 2.85 -0.30
N GLU A 77 -20.58 2.60 0.31
CA GLU A 77 -20.43 1.58 1.36
C GLU A 77 -21.06 1.99 2.70
N ASN A 78 -21.23 3.30 2.95
CA ASN A 78 -21.83 3.83 4.18
C ASN A 78 -23.34 4.08 4.05
N GLU A 79 -23.86 4.19 2.84
CA GLU A 79 -25.30 4.09 2.60
C GLU A 79 -25.68 2.61 2.76
N ASP A 80 -26.26 2.24 3.91
CA ASP A 80 -26.87 0.93 4.15
C ASP A 80 -27.77 0.59 2.96
N CYS A 81 -27.25 -0.22 2.05
CA CYS A 81 -27.93 -0.59 0.82
C CYS A 81 -29.13 -1.47 1.20
N PRO A 82 -30.38 -1.01 0.99
CA PRO A 82 -31.55 -1.82 1.31
C PRO A 82 -31.78 -2.79 0.14
N PHE A 83 -31.07 -3.92 0.14
CA PHE A 83 -31.43 -5.07 -0.67
C PHE A 83 -31.73 -6.27 0.21
#